data_AF-A0A034W6S4-F1
#
_entry.id   AF-A0A034W6S4-F1
#
_cell.length_a   1.000
_cell.length_b   1.000
_cell.length_c   1.000
_cell.angle_alpha   90.00
_cell.angle_beta   90.00
_cell.angle_gamma   90.00
#
_symmetry.space_group_name_H-M   'P 1'
#
loop_
_entity.id
_entity.type
_entity.pdbx_description
1 polymer ?
#
loop_
_entity_poly.entity_id
_entity_poly.type
_entity_poly.pdbx_seq_one_letter_code
_entity_poly.pdbx_strand_id
1 'polypeptide(L)'
;MPVVVMVKLQLYLFQKFDDAGDVNDKYYFNVAYYFLNIRKNKYYNSLTNEQKRKLNDYISYLPPSLDFIFFQPNFCLMNRKYLQHMYAADRAIDGQRDYIFVFTNNNNNVNKRPWTTQVTDVSNDRQTKLKFTLKHNQSKRVAYLERNSYNGQSNMVAAWHSSFQQPNNADWTVELYQNQLIFKQNGRLICASDSMYNNNRRYVFGQGGHGNGNNAPECQWYAKECP
;
A
#
# COMPACT_ATOMS: atom_id res chain seq x y z
N MET A 1 18.85 27.94 3.72
CA MET A 1 19.65 27.60 2.52
C MET A 1 19.80 26.09 2.24
N PRO A 2 19.96 25.15 3.20
CA PRO A 2 20.23 23.73 2.89
C PRO A 2 19.09 22.98 2.18
N VAL A 3 17.84 23.31 2.53
CA VAL A 3 16.64 22.62 2.00
C VAL A 3 16.38 22.92 0.53
N VAL A 4 16.63 24.15 0.10
CA VAL A 4 16.48 24.54 -1.31
C VAL A 4 17.47 23.78 -2.19
N VAL A 5 18.70 23.56 -1.69
CA VAL A 5 19.72 22.76 -2.37
C VAL A 5 19.31 21.29 -2.41
N MET A 6 18.78 20.74 -1.32
CA MET A 6 18.36 19.34 -1.24
C MET A 6 17.15 19.03 -2.13
N VAL A 7 16.14 19.90 -2.18
CA VAL A 7 14.99 19.75 -3.09
C VAL A 7 15.45 19.87 -4.53
N LYS A 8 16.25 20.89 -4.87
CA LYS A 8 16.80 21.03 -6.23
C LYS A 8 17.64 19.82 -6.64
N LEU A 9 18.43 19.26 -5.73
CA LEU A 9 19.23 18.06 -5.96
C LEU A 9 18.36 16.82 -6.19
N GLN A 10 17.32 16.60 -5.38
CA GLN A 10 16.41 15.47 -5.58
C GLN A 10 15.61 15.59 -6.88
N LEU A 11 15.18 16.80 -7.25
CA LEU A 11 14.53 17.06 -8.53
C LEU A 11 15.50 16.88 -9.71
N TYR A 12 16.75 17.30 -9.56
CA TYR A 12 17.80 17.10 -10.57
C TYR A 12 18.13 15.61 -10.75
N LEU A 13 18.29 14.87 -9.64
CA LEU A 13 18.53 13.44 -9.67
C LEU A 13 17.36 12.70 -10.30
N PHE A 14 16.12 13.08 -9.98
CA PHE A 14 14.93 12.53 -10.65
C PHE A 14 15.06 12.65 -12.17
N GLN A 15 15.26 13.88 -12.67
CA GLN A 15 15.39 14.13 -14.10
C GLN A 15 16.56 13.36 -14.73
N LYS A 16 17.72 13.33 -14.06
CA LYS A 16 18.91 12.58 -14.49
C LYS A 16 18.67 11.07 -14.62
N PHE A 17 17.93 10.47 -13.71
CA PHE A 17 17.63 9.03 -13.75
C PHE A 17 16.54 8.69 -14.77
N ASP A 18 15.54 9.58 -14.93
CA ASP A 18 14.52 9.47 -15.97
C ASP A 18 15.17 9.53 -17.37
N ASP A 19 16.05 10.50 -17.60
CA ASP A 19 16.81 10.66 -18.85
C ASP A 19 17.73 9.47 -19.16
N ALA A 20 18.16 8.71 -18.13
CA ALA A 20 19.08 7.58 -18.28
C ALA A 20 18.40 6.24 -18.55
N GLY A 21 17.06 6.16 -18.48
CA GLY A 21 16.32 4.92 -18.70
C GLY A 21 16.53 3.83 -17.65
N ASP A 22 17.16 4.13 -16.52
CA ASP A 22 17.38 3.18 -15.38
C ASP A 22 16.18 3.17 -14.43
N VAL A 23 14.98 3.24 -15.02
CA VAL A 23 13.71 3.38 -14.32
C VAL A 23 13.16 1.98 -14.04
N ASN A 24 13.53 1.43 -12.88
CA ASN A 24 12.99 0.16 -12.38
C ASN A 24 12.01 0.38 -11.22
N ASP A 25 11.26 -0.65 -10.81
CA ASP A 25 10.25 -0.53 -9.75
C ASP A 25 10.81 0.05 -8.44
N LYS A 26 12.06 -0.29 -8.08
CA LYS A 26 12.72 0.24 -6.88
C LYS A 26 12.97 1.74 -7.00
N TYR A 27 13.33 2.21 -8.19
CA TYR A 27 13.51 3.63 -8.45
C TYR A 27 12.22 4.42 -8.19
N TYR A 28 11.08 3.97 -8.73
CA TYR A 28 9.80 4.64 -8.49
C TYR A 28 9.44 4.74 -7.01
N PHE A 29 9.62 3.66 -6.24
CA PHE A 29 9.38 3.67 -4.79
C PHE A 29 10.30 4.65 -4.05
N ASN A 30 11.58 4.70 -4.40
CA ASN A 30 12.55 5.60 -3.78
C ASN A 30 12.21 7.07 -4.07
N VAL A 31 11.89 7.38 -5.32
CA VAL A 31 11.48 8.74 -5.73
C VAL A 31 10.21 9.16 -5.00
N ALA A 32 9.18 8.31 -5.01
CA ALA A 32 7.93 8.59 -4.30
C ALA A 32 8.16 8.85 -2.81
N TYR A 33 9.05 8.06 -2.18
CA TYR A 33 9.43 8.23 -0.78
C TYR A 33 10.18 9.55 -0.52
N TYR A 34 11.10 9.95 -1.39
CA TYR A 34 11.78 11.24 -1.27
C TYR A 34 10.82 12.42 -1.43
N PHE A 35 9.93 12.37 -2.42
CA PHE A 35 8.88 13.38 -2.58
C PHE A 35 7.97 13.46 -1.35
N LEU A 36 7.61 12.32 -0.76
CA LEU A 36 6.85 12.27 0.49
C LEU A 36 7.60 12.96 1.64
N ASN A 37 8.90 12.70 1.78
CA ASN A 37 9.74 13.32 2.80
C ASN A 37 9.92 14.82 2.58
N ILE A 38 10.00 15.29 1.33
CA ILE A 38 9.97 16.73 1.02
C ILE A 38 8.67 17.34 1.54
N ARG A 39 7.51 16.74 1.22
CA ARG A 39 6.19 17.27 1.65
C ARG A 39 6.02 17.28 3.17
N LYS A 40 6.58 16.30 3.88
CA LYS A 40 6.53 16.20 5.35
C LYS A 40 7.56 17.07 6.07
N ASN A 41 8.54 17.60 5.35
CA ASN A 41 9.61 18.37 5.97
C ASN A 41 9.06 19.69 6.56
N LYS A 42 9.52 20.07 7.76
CA LYS A 42 9.11 21.32 8.43
C LYS A 42 9.34 22.59 7.59
N TYR A 43 10.27 22.55 6.65
CA TYR A 43 10.58 23.66 5.74
C TYR A 43 9.79 23.63 4.43
N TYR A 44 8.93 22.63 4.19
CA TYR A 44 8.12 22.55 2.97
C TYR A 44 7.28 23.82 2.73
N ASN A 45 6.73 24.38 3.81
CA ASN A 45 5.92 25.59 3.76
C ASN A 45 6.71 26.80 3.24
N SER A 46 8.02 26.82 3.42
CA SER A 46 8.92 27.88 2.93
C SER A 46 9.26 27.77 1.44
N LEU A 47 8.86 26.68 0.76
CA LEU A 47 9.04 26.56 -0.68
C LEU A 47 8.11 27.54 -1.41
N THR A 48 8.60 28.09 -2.52
CA THR A 48 7.82 28.92 -3.43
C THR A 48 6.69 28.11 -4.10
N ASN A 49 5.64 28.80 -4.57
CA ASN A 49 4.54 28.14 -5.28
C ASN A 49 5.01 27.42 -6.55
N GLU A 50 5.99 27.98 -7.25
CA GLU A 50 6.58 27.35 -8.44
C GLU A 50 7.26 26.02 -8.09
N GLN A 51 8.04 25.97 -7.01
CA GLN A 51 8.68 24.74 -6.54
C GLN A 51 7.66 23.68 -6.11
N LYS A 52 6.60 24.09 -5.40
CA LYS A 52 5.50 23.20 -5.00
C LYS A 52 4.78 22.64 -6.21
N ARG A 53 4.49 23.47 -7.22
CA ARG A 53 3.90 23.06 -8.49
C ARG A 53 4.79 22.06 -9.21
N LYS A 54 6.07 22.37 -9.38
CA LYS A 54 7.02 21.47 -10.04
C LYS A 54 7.14 20.11 -9.34
N LEU A 55 7.12 20.09 -8.01
CA LEU A 55 7.05 18.84 -7.25
C LEU A 55 5.77 18.04 -7.56
N ASN A 56 4.62 18.69 -7.59
CA ASN A 56 3.35 18.04 -7.93
C ASN A 56 3.33 17.54 -9.38
N ASP A 57 3.92 18.28 -10.32
CA ASP A 57 4.06 17.85 -11.72
C ASP A 57 4.88 16.57 -11.78
N TYR A 58 5.99 16.47 -11.03
CA TYR A 58 6.77 15.23 -10.98
C TYR A 58 6.05 14.07 -10.30
N ILE A 59 5.26 14.34 -9.25
CA ILE A 59 4.41 13.32 -8.64
C ILE A 59 3.42 12.76 -9.67
N SER A 60 2.90 13.60 -10.57
CA SER A 60 1.94 13.17 -11.60
C SER A 60 2.49 12.19 -12.64
N TYR A 61 3.82 12.12 -12.80
CA TYR A 61 4.48 11.13 -13.66
C TYR A 61 4.66 9.76 -12.98
N LEU A 62 4.45 9.67 -11.67
CA LEU A 62 4.51 8.38 -10.98
C LEU A 62 3.31 7.51 -11.39
N PRO A 63 3.47 6.18 -11.43
CA PRO A 63 2.36 5.25 -11.61
C PRO A 63 1.19 5.58 -10.65
N PRO A 64 -0.06 5.67 -11.13
CA PRO A 64 -1.19 6.14 -10.33
C PRO A 64 -1.35 5.49 -8.96
N SER A 65 -1.13 4.17 -8.84
CA SER A 65 -1.22 3.49 -7.54
C SER A 65 -0.18 3.98 -6.53
N LEU A 66 0.98 4.48 -6.99
CA LEU A 66 1.96 5.10 -6.11
C LEU A 66 1.49 6.45 -5.59
N ASP A 67 0.74 7.22 -6.38
CA ASP A 67 0.15 8.47 -5.89
C ASP A 67 -0.76 8.23 -4.69
N PHE A 68 -1.66 7.25 -4.82
CA PHE A 68 -2.59 6.87 -3.75
C PHE A 68 -1.90 6.34 -2.50
N ILE A 69 -0.89 5.48 -2.63
CA ILE A 69 -0.26 4.87 -1.45
C ILE A 69 0.71 5.83 -0.72
N PHE A 70 1.31 6.80 -1.42
CA PHE A 70 2.26 7.75 -0.82
C PHE A 70 1.65 9.10 -0.42
N PHE A 71 0.77 9.66 -1.25
CA PHE A 71 0.39 11.07 -1.13
C PHE A 71 -1.08 11.30 -0.78
N GLN A 72 -1.96 10.35 -1.08
CA GLN A 72 -3.37 10.49 -0.75
C GLN A 72 -3.62 10.15 0.72
N PRO A 73 -4.46 10.92 1.43
CA PRO A 73 -4.75 10.66 2.83
C PRO A 73 -5.49 9.33 3.02
N ASN A 74 -6.26 8.94 2.01
CA ASN A 74 -7.17 7.80 2.00
C ASN A 74 -7.24 7.20 0.59
N PHE A 75 -7.33 5.88 0.48
CA PHE A 75 -7.53 5.19 -0.80
C PHE A 75 -8.20 3.83 -0.62
N CYS A 76 -8.62 3.21 -1.71
CA CYS A 76 -9.15 1.86 -1.76
C CYS A 76 -8.25 0.96 -2.59
N LEU A 77 -8.20 -0.33 -2.20
CA LEU A 77 -7.46 -1.35 -2.93
C LEU A 77 -8.45 -2.18 -3.74
N MET A 78 -8.32 -2.14 -5.07
CA MET A 78 -9.14 -2.91 -6.01
C MET A 78 -8.33 -4.06 -6.58
N ASN A 79 -8.84 -5.28 -6.47
CA ASN A 79 -8.18 -6.44 -7.02
C ASN A 79 -8.20 -6.43 -8.56
N ARG A 80 -7.09 -6.78 -9.23
CA ARG A 80 -7.01 -6.79 -10.70
C ARG A 80 -7.88 -7.89 -11.33
N LYS A 81 -7.90 -9.11 -10.77
CA LYS A 81 -8.69 -10.22 -11.32
C LYS A 81 -10.20 -9.98 -11.20
N TYR A 82 -10.66 -9.58 -10.01
CA TYR A 82 -12.10 -9.48 -9.72
C TYR A 82 -12.69 -8.09 -9.89
N LEU A 83 -11.86 -7.05 -10.03
CA LEU A 83 -12.29 -5.64 -10.12
C LEU A 83 -13.17 -5.20 -8.95
N GLN A 84 -12.86 -5.73 -7.77
CA GLN A 84 -13.61 -5.57 -6.54
C GLN A 84 -12.71 -5.05 -5.42
N HIS A 85 -13.30 -4.32 -4.48
CA HIS A 85 -12.52 -3.62 -3.46
C HIS A 85 -12.34 -4.44 -2.19
N MET A 86 -11.14 -4.34 -1.62
CA MET A 86 -10.77 -4.91 -0.34
C MET A 86 -11.09 -3.94 0.80
N TYR A 87 -11.82 -4.43 1.80
CA TYR A 87 -12.18 -3.69 3.01
C TYR A 87 -12.04 -4.57 4.26
N ALA A 88 -11.77 -3.94 5.40
CA ALA A 88 -12.05 -4.58 6.68
C ALA A 88 -13.57 -4.71 6.87
N ALA A 89 -14.03 -5.87 7.31
CA ALA A 89 -15.42 -6.10 7.68
C ALA A 89 -15.67 -5.69 9.14
N ASP A 90 -16.92 -5.45 9.52
CA ASP A 90 -17.32 -5.37 10.94
C ASP A 90 -17.41 -6.75 11.61
N ARG A 91 -17.09 -7.80 10.86
CA ARG A 91 -17.16 -9.15 11.34
C ARG A 91 -15.85 -9.49 12.05
N ALA A 92 -15.95 -9.61 13.36
CA ALA A 92 -14.90 -10.16 14.19
C ALA A 92 -14.59 -11.60 13.77
N ILE A 93 -13.29 -11.91 13.68
CA ILE A 93 -12.76 -13.27 13.80
C ILE A 93 -12.86 -13.68 15.28
N ASP A 94 -12.48 -12.77 16.17
CA ASP A 94 -12.55 -12.88 17.64
C ASP A 94 -12.43 -11.49 18.28
N GLY A 95 -12.24 -11.44 19.62
CA GLY A 95 -12.12 -10.17 20.37
C GLY A 95 -10.92 -9.29 20.02
N GLN A 96 -10.02 -9.69 19.12
CA GLN A 96 -8.82 -8.93 18.75
C GLN A 96 -8.74 -8.63 17.24
N ARG A 97 -9.53 -9.31 16.41
CA ARG A 97 -9.32 -9.35 14.97
C ARG A 97 -10.63 -9.28 14.20
N ASP A 98 -10.62 -8.59 13.06
CA ASP A 98 -11.68 -8.68 12.06
C ASP A 98 -11.19 -9.35 10.78
N TYR A 99 -12.16 -9.89 10.04
CA TYR A 99 -11.93 -10.32 8.68
C TYR A 99 -11.66 -9.13 7.75
N ILE A 100 -10.75 -9.34 6.79
CA ILE A 100 -10.64 -8.51 5.59
C ILE A 100 -11.17 -9.32 4.41
N PHE A 101 -12.04 -8.72 3.61
CA PHE A 101 -12.62 -9.35 2.43
C PHE A 101 -12.50 -8.46 1.20
N VAL A 102 -12.55 -9.10 0.03
CA VAL A 102 -12.93 -8.45 -1.23
C VAL A 102 -14.45 -8.55 -1.38
N PHE A 103 -15.11 -7.42 -1.60
CA PHE A 103 -16.57 -7.34 -1.67
C PHE A 103 -17.06 -7.32 -3.12
N THR A 104 -17.99 -8.22 -3.47
CA THR A 104 -18.51 -8.33 -4.83
C THR A 104 -19.53 -7.24 -5.17
N ASN A 105 -20.27 -6.79 -4.17
CA ASN A 105 -21.18 -5.67 -4.29
C ASN A 105 -20.78 -4.59 -3.27
N ASN A 106 -20.27 -3.47 -3.81
CA ASN A 106 -19.83 -2.35 -3.00
C ASN A 106 -20.99 -1.85 -2.11
N ASN A 107 -22.24 -1.78 -2.61
CA ASN A 107 -23.36 -1.16 -1.90
C ASN A 107 -23.79 -1.87 -0.60
N ASN A 108 -23.33 -3.10 -0.38
CA ASN A 108 -23.74 -3.91 0.77
C ASN A 108 -22.79 -3.81 1.98
N ASN A 109 -21.74 -2.98 1.92
CA ASN A 109 -20.85 -2.76 3.06
C ASN A 109 -21.04 -1.36 3.64
N VAL A 110 -21.78 -1.25 4.75
CA VAL A 110 -21.94 -0.01 5.53
C VAL A 110 -20.59 0.51 6.06
N ASN A 111 -19.56 -0.33 6.03
CA ASN A 111 -18.20 -0.04 6.44
C ASN A 111 -17.20 -0.04 5.26
N LYS A 112 -17.63 0.27 4.02
CA LYS A 112 -16.70 0.69 2.95
C LYS A 112 -15.81 1.80 3.50
N ARG A 113 -14.58 1.48 3.83
CA ARG A 113 -13.75 2.41 4.57
C ARG A 113 -12.37 2.43 3.93
N PRO A 114 -11.86 3.63 3.61
CA PRO A 114 -10.57 3.75 2.99
C PRO A 114 -9.44 3.24 3.88
N TRP A 115 -8.39 2.79 3.21
CA TRP A 115 -7.08 2.57 3.79
C TRP A 115 -6.31 3.88 3.88
N THR A 116 -5.48 3.99 4.91
CA THR A 116 -4.39 4.94 5.02
C THR A 116 -3.10 4.16 5.08
N THR A 117 -2.00 4.80 4.68
CA THR A 117 -0.70 4.16 4.64
C THR A 117 0.31 4.92 5.48
N GLN A 118 1.10 4.15 6.22
CA GLN A 118 2.36 4.62 6.80
C GLN A 118 3.51 3.97 6.05
N VAL A 119 4.49 4.77 5.61
CA VAL A 119 5.70 4.31 4.93
C VAL A 119 6.90 4.53 5.84
N THR A 120 7.67 3.49 6.09
CA THR A 120 8.86 3.50 6.93
C THR A 120 10.06 3.05 6.10
N ASP A 121 11.15 3.79 6.22
CA ASP A 121 12.44 3.41 5.64
C ASP A 121 13.19 2.51 6.64
N VAL A 122 13.45 1.27 6.24
CA VAL A 122 14.24 0.29 6.99
C VAL A 122 15.48 -0.12 6.21
N SER A 123 15.93 0.76 5.31
CA SER A 123 17.14 0.58 4.53
C SER A 123 18.36 0.47 5.43
N ASN A 124 19.34 -0.26 4.95
CA ASN A 124 20.69 -0.25 5.48
C ASN A 124 21.67 0.14 4.38
N ASP A 125 22.96 0.26 4.71
CA ASP A 125 24.02 0.70 3.78
C ASP A 125 24.12 -0.16 2.50
N ARG A 126 23.50 -1.34 2.47
CA ARG A 126 23.57 -2.29 1.35
C ARG A 126 22.26 -2.43 0.56
N GLN A 127 21.13 -2.01 1.11
CA GLN A 127 19.83 -2.24 0.47
C GLN A 127 18.82 -1.16 0.85
N THR A 128 18.27 -0.49 -0.16
CA THR A 128 17.07 0.34 0.03
C THR A 128 15.84 -0.55 0.22
N LYS A 129 15.11 -0.33 1.32
CA LYS A 129 13.98 -1.15 1.70
C LYS A 129 12.92 -0.32 2.41
N LEU A 130 11.79 -0.12 1.74
CA LEU A 130 10.61 0.51 2.32
C LEU A 130 9.66 -0.55 2.88
N LYS A 131 9.02 -0.19 3.99
CA LYS A 131 7.94 -0.97 4.62
C LYS A 131 6.67 -0.14 4.68
N PHE A 132 5.56 -0.80 4.42
CA PHE A 132 4.25 -0.19 4.35
C PHE A 132 3.38 -0.77 5.44
N THR A 133 2.69 0.06 6.20
CA THR A 133 1.64 -0.37 7.13
C THR A 133 0.30 0.14 6.59
N LEU A 134 -0.62 -0.77 6.32
CA LEU A 134 -1.99 -0.43 5.91
C LEU A 134 -2.87 -0.32 7.15
N LYS A 135 -3.45 0.86 7.35
CA LYS A 135 -4.34 1.16 8.48
C LYS A 135 -5.71 1.53 7.95
N HIS A 136 -6.74 1.09 8.64
CA HIS A 136 -8.09 1.47 8.29
C HIS A 136 -8.37 2.89 8.81
N ASN A 137 -8.87 3.80 7.96
CA ASN A 137 -8.90 5.23 8.31
C ASN A 137 -9.68 5.54 9.60
N GLN A 138 -10.87 4.96 9.80
CA GLN A 138 -11.68 5.28 10.97
C GLN A 138 -11.32 4.46 12.20
N SER A 139 -11.26 3.13 12.08
CA SER A 139 -11.02 2.25 13.24
C SER A 139 -9.54 2.16 13.62
N LYS A 140 -8.64 2.72 12.80
CA LYS A 140 -7.18 2.66 12.97
C LYS A 140 -6.61 1.24 13.02
N ARG A 141 -7.43 0.23 12.71
CA ARG A 141 -7.07 -1.19 12.69
C ARG A 141 -6.01 -1.44 11.63
N VAL A 142 -5.04 -2.27 11.97
CA VAL A 142 -3.87 -2.53 11.11
C VAL A 142 -4.09 -3.83 10.36
N ALA A 143 -3.95 -3.82 9.04
CA ALA A 143 -4.00 -5.03 8.24
C ALA A 143 -2.69 -5.82 8.38
N TYR A 144 -2.78 -7.13 8.59
CA TYR A 144 -1.63 -8.02 8.64
C TYR A 144 -2.02 -9.45 8.20
N LEU A 145 -1.03 -10.27 7.89
CA LEU A 145 -1.20 -11.69 7.61
C LEU A 145 -1.24 -12.47 8.92
N GLU A 146 -2.36 -13.11 9.18
CA GLU A 146 -2.55 -13.99 10.32
C GLU A 146 -1.85 -15.34 10.10
N ARG A 147 -1.12 -15.81 11.12
CA ARG A 147 -0.36 -17.07 11.05
C ARG A 147 -1.20 -18.27 11.45
N ASN A 148 -2.21 -18.06 12.29
CA ASN A 148 -3.08 -19.12 12.77
C ASN A 148 -4.13 -19.49 11.71
N SER A 149 -4.67 -20.71 11.83
CA SER A 149 -5.78 -21.18 11.02
C SER A 149 -7.11 -20.90 11.73
N TYR A 150 -8.08 -20.35 11.00
CA TYR A 150 -9.44 -20.10 11.50
C TYR A 150 -10.45 -20.68 10.53
N ASN A 151 -11.40 -21.48 11.03
CA ASN A 151 -12.39 -22.18 10.19
C ASN A 151 -11.74 -22.97 9.04
N GLY A 152 -10.58 -23.57 9.28
CA GLY A 152 -9.82 -24.32 8.27
C GLY A 152 -9.06 -23.44 7.26
N GLN A 153 -9.15 -22.12 7.35
CA GLN A 153 -8.44 -21.17 6.50
C GLN A 153 -7.19 -20.65 7.22
N SER A 154 -6.02 -20.92 6.65
CA SER A 154 -4.73 -20.42 7.14
C SER A 154 -4.25 -19.24 6.31
N ASN A 155 -3.32 -18.45 6.88
CA ASN A 155 -2.72 -17.30 6.18
C ASN A 155 -3.77 -16.28 5.74
N MET A 156 -4.84 -16.05 6.49
CA MET A 156 -5.81 -15.01 6.13
C MET A 156 -5.24 -13.62 6.41
N VAL A 157 -5.65 -12.64 5.62
CA VAL A 157 -5.41 -11.23 5.98
C VAL A 157 -6.48 -10.79 6.95
N ALA A 158 -6.05 -10.22 8.07
CA ALA A 158 -6.92 -9.79 9.17
C ALA A 158 -6.64 -8.33 9.55
N ALA A 159 -7.63 -7.67 10.15
CA ALA A 159 -7.48 -6.33 10.70
C ALA A 159 -7.40 -6.41 12.23
N TRP A 160 -6.30 -5.94 12.81
CA TRP A 160 -6.06 -5.98 14.25
C TRP A 160 -6.74 -4.83 15.00
N HIS A 161 -7.44 -5.13 16.10
CA HIS A 161 -8.22 -4.17 16.90
C HIS A 161 -7.40 -3.26 17.79
N SER A 162 -6.30 -3.75 18.39
CA SER A 162 -5.69 -3.05 19.52
C SER A 162 -4.85 -1.87 19.08
N SER A 163 -5.17 -0.69 19.64
CA SER A 163 -4.36 0.53 19.60
C SER A 163 -3.09 0.45 20.48
N PHE A 164 -2.96 -0.58 21.33
CA PHE A 164 -1.91 -0.66 22.35
C PHE A 164 -0.78 -1.64 22.01
N GLN A 165 -1.06 -2.65 21.18
CA GLN A 165 -0.04 -3.58 20.70
C GLN A 165 -0.31 -3.89 19.23
N GLN A 166 0.38 -3.20 18.33
CA GLN A 166 0.36 -3.51 16.90
C GLN A 166 1.03 -4.89 16.69
N PRO A 167 0.51 -5.75 15.80
CA PRO A 167 1.17 -7.01 15.51
C PRO A 167 2.58 -6.77 14.98
N ASN A 168 3.55 -7.54 15.47
CA ASN A 168 4.97 -7.42 15.12
C ASN A 168 5.26 -7.63 13.62
N ASN A 169 4.29 -8.16 12.87
CA ASN A 169 4.35 -8.37 11.44
C ASN A 169 3.37 -7.51 10.65
N ALA A 170 2.94 -6.35 11.16
CA ALA A 170 2.05 -5.44 10.43
C ALA A 170 2.64 -4.83 9.15
N ASP A 171 3.95 -4.97 8.94
CA ASP A 171 4.66 -4.35 7.84
C ASP A 171 4.67 -5.21 6.58
N TRP A 172 4.21 -4.61 5.50
CA TRP A 172 4.15 -5.15 4.16
C TRP A 172 5.39 -4.73 3.37
N THR A 173 5.94 -5.64 2.58
CA THR A 173 6.77 -5.28 1.43
C THR A 173 5.83 -5.08 0.25
N VAL A 174 6.04 -4.01 -0.52
CA VAL A 174 5.21 -3.71 -1.70
C VAL A 174 6.14 -3.65 -2.91
N GLU A 175 5.76 -4.37 -3.96
CA GLU A 175 6.38 -4.28 -5.27
C GLU A 175 5.38 -3.65 -6.24
N LEU A 176 5.90 -3.06 -7.31
CA LEU A 176 5.12 -2.47 -8.38
C LEU A 176 5.27 -3.38 -9.61
N TYR A 177 4.18 -3.58 -10.33
CA TYR A 177 4.19 -4.17 -11.64
C TYR A 177 3.32 -3.30 -12.54
N GLN A 178 3.95 -2.51 -13.42
CA GLN A 178 3.29 -1.46 -14.20
C GLN A 178 2.58 -0.43 -13.30
N ASN A 179 1.29 -0.60 -13.04
CA ASN A 179 0.50 0.24 -12.13
C ASN A 179 -0.10 -0.57 -10.97
N GLN A 180 0.18 -1.86 -10.87
CA GLN A 180 -0.37 -2.73 -9.84
C GLN A 180 0.60 -2.88 -8.68
N LEU A 181 0.06 -2.82 -7.48
CA LEU A 181 0.77 -3.10 -6.25
C LEU A 181 0.68 -4.60 -5.94
N ILE A 182 1.81 -5.18 -5.55
CA ILE A 182 1.92 -6.56 -5.10
C ILE A 182 2.39 -6.53 -3.65
N PHE A 183 1.49 -6.89 -2.74
CA PHE A 183 1.79 -6.91 -1.31
C PHE A 183 2.37 -8.26 -0.90
N LYS A 184 3.44 -8.23 -0.10
CA LYS A 184 4.12 -9.40 0.43
C LYS A 184 4.32 -9.30 1.93
N GLN A 185 4.10 -10.41 2.63
CA GLN A 185 4.42 -10.53 4.06
C GLN A 185 4.80 -11.96 4.40
N ASN A 186 5.84 -12.14 5.23
CA ASN A 186 6.38 -13.45 5.60
C ASN A 186 6.63 -14.38 4.39
N GLY A 187 7.12 -13.82 3.27
CA GLY A 187 7.40 -14.57 2.03
C GLY A 187 6.17 -14.99 1.22
N ARG A 188 4.97 -14.47 1.55
CA ARG A 188 3.70 -14.79 0.87
C ARG A 188 3.15 -13.59 0.13
N LEU A 189 2.59 -13.83 -1.06
CA LEU A 189 1.83 -12.85 -1.85
C LEU A 189 0.44 -12.70 -1.26
N ILE A 190 -0.10 -11.49 -1.21
CA ILE A 190 -1.47 -11.26 -0.75
C ILE A 190 -2.44 -11.26 -1.91
N CYS A 191 -3.38 -12.19 -1.87
CA CYS A 191 -4.23 -12.53 -2.99
C CYS A 191 -5.69 -12.62 -2.57
N ALA A 192 -6.58 -12.26 -3.49
CA ALA A 192 -8.01 -12.52 -3.38
C ALA A 192 -8.31 -13.98 -3.78
N SER A 193 -9.01 -14.72 -2.92
CA SER A 193 -9.26 -16.16 -3.12
C SER A 193 -10.24 -16.42 -4.22
N ASP A 194 -10.14 -17.53 -4.97
CA ASP A 194 -11.27 -17.99 -5.79
C ASP A 194 -12.46 -18.45 -4.91
N SER A 195 -12.19 -18.81 -3.65
CA SER A 195 -13.21 -19.20 -2.67
C SER A 195 -13.94 -18.00 -2.07
N MET A 196 -15.24 -18.16 -1.94
CA MET A 196 -16.14 -17.18 -1.34
C MET A 196 -16.37 -17.50 0.15
N TYR A 197 -16.38 -16.47 0.99
CA TYR A 197 -16.90 -16.53 2.35
C TYR A 197 -18.43 -16.68 2.33
N ASN A 198 -19.07 -15.92 1.44
CA ASN A 198 -20.49 -16.04 1.06
C ASN A 198 -20.72 -15.30 -0.26
N ASN A 199 -21.97 -15.22 -0.71
CA ASN A 199 -22.38 -14.61 -1.98
C ASN A 199 -21.84 -13.19 -2.23
N ASN A 200 -21.45 -12.45 -1.18
CA ASN A 200 -20.98 -11.07 -1.29
C ASN A 200 -19.51 -10.84 -0.93
N ARG A 201 -18.83 -11.84 -0.36
CA ARG A 201 -17.52 -11.66 0.29
C ARG A 201 -16.57 -12.77 -0.11
N ARG A 202 -15.38 -12.36 -0.55
CA ARG A 202 -14.28 -13.22 -0.96
C ARG A 202 -13.12 -13.08 0.03
N TYR A 203 -12.51 -14.20 0.39
CA TYR A 203 -11.36 -14.19 1.30
C TYR A 203 -10.15 -13.47 0.69
N VAL A 204 -9.34 -12.87 1.57
CA VAL A 204 -8.00 -12.38 1.24
C VAL A 204 -7.00 -13.18 2.08
N PHE A 205 -5.98 -13.73 1.43
CA PHE A 205 -5.06 -14.67 2.07
C PHE A 205 -3.65 -14.55 1.46
N GLY A 206 -2.67 -15.04 2.21
CA GLY A 206 -1.29 -15.16 1.79
C GLY A 206 -1.04 -16.44 1.04
N GLN A 207 -0.79 -16.36 -0.26
CA GLN A 207 -0.41 -17.48 -1.10
C GLN A 207 1.12 -17.69 -1.03
N GLY A 208 1.55 -18.94 -0.83
CA GLY A 208 2.97 -19.30 -0.83
C GLY A 208 3.52 -19.52 -2.23
N GLY A 209 4.85 -19.51 -2.34
CA GLY A 209 5.57 -19.94 -3.54
C GLY A 209 6.38 -18.84 -4.18
N HIS A 210 7.48 -19.24 -4.82
CA HIS A 210 8.56 -18.45 -5.40
C HIS A 210 8.14 -17.60 -6.62
N GLY A 211 7.04 -16.87 -6.51
CA GLY A 211 6.53 -15.96 -7.54
C GLY A 211 6.76 -14.50 -7.16
N ASN A 212 6.94 -13.66 -8.18
CA ASN A 212 6.95 -12.21 -8.01
C ASN A 212 5.52 -11.62 -7.94
N GLY A 213 4.50 -12.38 -8.33
CA GLY A 213 3.11 -11.94 -8.41
C GLY A 213 2.73 -11.28 -9.73
N ASN A 214 3.68 -11.09 -10.66
CA ASN A 214 3.47 -10.37 -11.93
C ASN A 214 2.50 -11.10 -12.87
N ASN A 215 2.45 -12.44 -12.78
CA ASN A 215 1.54 -13.29 -13.56
C ASN A 215 0.32 -13.79 -12.76
N ALA A 216 0.10 -13.24 -11.56
CA ALA A 216 -0.99 -13.63 -10.66
C ALA A 216 -1.96 -12.44 -10.46
N PRO A 217 -2.93 -12.22 -11.35
CA PRO A 217 -3.83 -11.06 -11.28
C PRO A 217 -4.66 -11.00 -9.98
N GLU A 218 -4.91 -12.14 -9.35
CA GLU A 218 -5.55 -12.22 -8.03
C GLU A 218 -4.68 -11.67 -6.90
N CYS A 219 -3.37 -11.56 -7.09
CA CYS A 219 -2.41 -11.01 -6.13
C CYS A 219 -2.00 -9.56 -6.42
N GLN A 220 -2.66 -8.94 -7.41
CA GLN A 220 -2.37 -7.59 -7.88
C GLN A 220 -3.49 -6.63 -7.52
N TRP A 221 -3.10 -5.43 -7.07
CA TRP A 221 -4.03 -4.46 -6.50
C TRP A 221 -3.79 -3.07 -7.09
N TYR A 222 -4.86 -2.41 -7.52
CA TYR A 222 -4.82 -0.99 -7.82
C TYR A 222 -5.12 -0.21 -6.55
N ALA A 223 -4.29 0.79 -6.22
CA ALA A 223 -4.68 1.82 -5.27
C ALA A 223 -5.37 2.94 -6.04
N LYS A 224 -6.59 3.29 -5.63
CA LYS A 224 -7.45 4.26 -6.31
C LYS A 224 -8.42 4.93 -5.36
N GLU A 225 -9.18 5.90 -5.87
CA GLU A 225 -10.31 6.48 -5.16
C GLU A 225 -11.33 5.42 -4.75
N CYS A 226 -11.96 5.66 -3.61
CA CYS A 226 -13.01 4.79 -3.09
C CYS A 226 -14.36 5.10 -3.77
N PRO A 227 -15.16 4.08 -4.09
CA PRO A 227 -16.50 4.23 -4.64
C PRO A 227 -17.55 4.61 -3.59
#